data_AF-A0A8B6BQE3-F1
#
_entry.id   AF-A0A8B6BQE3-F1
#
_cell.length_a   1.000
_cell.length_b   1.000
_cell.length_c   1.000
_cell.angle_alpha   90.00
_cell.angle_beta   90.00
_cell.angle_gamma   90.00
#
_symmetry.space_group_name_H-M   'P 1'
#
loop_
_entity.id
_entity.type
_entity.pdbx_description
1 polymer ?
#
loop_
_entity_poly.entity_id
_entity_poly.type
_entity_poly.pdbx_seq_one_letter_code
_entity_poly.pdbx_strand_id
1 'polypeptide(L)'
;MEAKSLVLGCFLSFVTILVLFPTPTEAGECCRYRSFLYGRRTHDSRWCPVYCCYSRTYGTYSCCGDITKRAEYHDRSAFCKDWFTFRSNL
;
A
#
# COMPACT_ATOMS: atom_id res chain seq x y z
N MET A 1 -5.33 21.19 -41.55
CA MET A 1 -5.29 21.58 -40.12
C MET A 1 -5.67 20.37 -39.26
N GLU A 2 -4.96 19.25 -39.39
CA GLU A 2 -5.48 17.96 -38.88
C GLU A 2 -4.54 17.28 -37.88
N ALA A 3 -3.23 17.51 -37.96
CA ALA A 3 -2.25 16.87 -37.07
C ALA A 3 -2.37 17.29 -35.59
N LYS A 4 -2.86 18.52 -35.30
CA LYS A 4 -2.92 19.05 -33.92
C LYS A 4 -3.98 18.36 -33.07
N SER A 5 -5.08 17.90 -33.68
CA SER A 5 -6.20 17.28 -32.96
C SER A 5 -5.89 15.83 -32.54
N LEU A 6 -5.18 15.10 -33.41
CA LEU A 6 -4.70 13.73 -33.13
C LEU A 6 -3.68 13.69 -31.99
N VAL A 7 -2.73 14.62 -31.96
CA VAL A 7 -1.72 14.70 -30.89
C VAL A 7 -2.38 14.99 -29.55
N LEU A 8 -3.32 15.93 -29.50
CA LEU A 8 -4.03 16.29 -28.26
C LEU A 8 -4.88 15.12 -27.73
N GLY A 9 -5.55 14.37 -28.61
CA GLY A 9 -6.36 13.20 -28.25
C GLY A 9 -5.53 12.03 -27.70
N CYS A 10 -4.36 11.77 -28.29
CA CYS A 10 -3.41 10.77 -27.78
C CYS A 10 -2.85 11.17 -26.41
N PHE A 11 -2.48 12.44 -26.22
CA PHE A 11 -2.00 12.94 -24.93
C PHE A 11 -3.08 12.84 -23.85
N LEU A 12 -4.31 13.25 -24.15
CA LEU A 12 -5.43 13.14 -23.21
C LEU A 12 -5.74 11.69 -22.84
N SER A 13 -5.75 10.78 -23.83
CA SER A 13 -5.98 9.35 -23.59
C SER A 13 -4.87 8.74 -22.72
N PHE A 14 -3.61 9.09 -23.00
CA PHE A 14 -2.46 8.63 -22.23
C PHE A 14 -2.47 9.17 -20.78
N VAL A 15 -2.85 10.43 -20.58
CA VAL A 15 -3.00 11.02 -19.24
C VAL A 15 -4.17 10.39 -18.49
N THR A 16 -5.31 10.12 -19.13
CA THR A 16 -6.42 9.41 -18.48
C THR A 16 -6.05 7.99 -18.09
N ILE A 17 -5.29 7.29 -18.94
CA ILE A 17 -4.71 5.97 -18.62
C ILE A 17 -3.83 6.11 -17.37
N LEU A 18 -2.85 7.02 -17.35
CA LEU A 18 -1.95 7.20 -16.20
C LEU A 18 -2.65 7.61 -14.89
N VAL A 19 -3.80 8.28 -14.95
CA VAL A 19 -4.56 8.70 -13.75
C VAL A 19 -5.56 7.62 -13.30
N LEU A 20 -6.05 6.77 -14.20
CA LEU A 20 -6.97 5.66 -13.90
C LEU A 20 -6.27 4.36 -13.54
N PHE A 21 -5.01 4.18 -13.93
CA PHE A 21 -4.17 3.14 -13.34
C PHE A 21 -3.69 3.69 -11.99
N PRO A 22 -4.25 3.24 -10.84
CA PRO A 22 -3.56 3.46 -9.58
C PRO A 22 -2.16 2.90 -9.80
N THR A 23 -1.14 3.75 -9.68
CA THR A 23 0.24 3.30 -9.75
C THR A 23 0.33 2.09 -8.83
N PRO A 24 0.62 0.89 -9.35
CA PRO A 24 0.84 -0.24 -8.47
C PRO A 24 2.01 0.19 -7.61
N THR A 25 1.76 0.33 -6.32
CA THR A 25 2.83 0.43 -5.34
C THR A 25 3.48 -0.94 -5.38
N GLU A 26 4.47 -1.11 -6.25
CA GLU A 26 5.26 -2.34 -6.37
C GLU A 26 6.03 -2.68 -5.08
N ALA A 27 5.92 -1.85 -4.04
CA ALA A 27 6.34 -2.20 -2.70
C ALA A 27 5.18 -1.95 -1.74
N GLY A 28 4.26 -2.91 -1.66
CA GLY A 28 3.42 -3.03 -0.47
C GLY A 28 4.28 -3.00 0.80
N GLU A 29 3.65 -2.69 1.92
CA GLU A 29 4.36 -2.46 3.18
C GLU A 29 4.12 -3.59 4.16
N CYS A 30 5.17 -3.94 4.90
CA CYS A 30 5.03 -4.85 6.01
C CYS A 30 4.78 -4.08 7.31
N CYS A 31 3.59 -4.23 7.89
CA CYS A 31 3.30 -3.73 9.23
C CYS A 31 3.93 -4.64 10.28
N ARG A 32 4.69 -4.06 11.22
CA ARG A 32 5.05 -4.73 12.48
C ARG A 32 3.83 -4.73 13.38
N TYR A 33 3.05 -5.81 13.32
CA TYR A 33 1.91 -5.97 14.20
C TYR A 33 2.37 -6.53 15.54
N ARG A 34 2.38 -5.68 16.56
CA ARG A 34 2.64 -6.10 17.93
C ARG A 34 1.33 -6.47 18.61
N SER A 35 0.89 -7.72 18.45
CA SER A 35 -0.22 -8.26 19.23
C SER A 35 0.28 -8.76 20.58
N PHE A 36 -0.42 -8.37 21.64
CA PHE A 36 -0.22 -8.94 22.97
C PHE A 36 -1.29 -10.01 23.17
N LEU A 37 -1.08 -11.20 22.60
CA LEU A 37 -1.98 -12.33 22.79
C LEU A 37 -1.44 -13.21 23.93
N TYR A 38 -2.25 -13.41 24.97
CA TYR A 38 -1.97 -14.34 26.07
C TYR A 38 -0.61 -14.13 26.77
N GLY A 39 -0.20 -12.87 26.97
CA GLY A 39 1.05 -12.57 27.69
C GLY A 39 2.34 -12.89 26.92
N ARG A 40 2.25 -13.32 25.65
CA ARG A 40 3.41 -13.48 24.76
C ARG A 40 3.43 -12.34 23.75
N ARG A 41 4.61 -11.73 23.58
CA ARG A 41 4.87 -10.82 22.46
C ARG A 41 5.04 -11.68 21.21
N THR A 42 3.98 -11.86 20.44
CA THR A 42 4.09 -12.36 19.08
C THR A 42 4.45 -11.19 18.17
N HIS A 43 5.62 -11.28 17.55
CA HIS A 43 6.03 -10.38 16.47
C HIS A 43 5.35 -10.87 15.19
N ASP A 44 4.07 -10.54 15.00
CA ASP A 44 3.39 -10.82 13.75
C ASP A 44 3.67 -9.70 12.74
N SER A 45 3.86 -10.07 11.49
CA SER A 45 4.21 -9.12 10.43
C SER A 45 3.14 -9.20 9.35
N ARG A 46 2.29 -8.19 9.19
CA ARG A 46 1.19 -8.23 8.20
C ARG A 46 1.63 -7.58 6.90
N TRP A 47 1.44 -8.25 5.78
CA TRP A 47 1.60 -7.64 4.46
C TRP A 47 0.41 -6.75 4.10
N CYS A 48 0.69 -5.52 3.69
CA CYS A 48 -0.29 -4.59 3.16
C CYS A 48 0.05 -4.28 1.69
N PRO A 49 -0.91 -4.41 0.76
CA PRO A 49 -0.64 -4.22 -0.66
C PRO A 49 -0.34 -2.76 -1.04
N VAL A 50 -0.70 -1.79 -0.18
CA VAL A 50 -0.48 -0.36 -0.42
C VAL A 50 0.31 0.25 0.74
N TYR A 51 -0.37 0.71 1.80
CA TYR A 51 0.29 1.28 2.97
C TYR A 51 -0.04 0.52 4.24
N CYS A 52 0.96 0.41 5.11
CA CYS A 52 0.78 0.13 6.51
C CYS A 52 0.33 1.42 7.19
N CYS A 53 -0.83 1.44 7.82
CA CYS A 53 -1.41 2.63 8.42
C CYS A 53 -1.63 2.46 9.91
N TYR A 54 -1.47 3.54 10.68
CA TYR A 54 -1.72 3.56 12.11
C TYR A 54 -3.00 4.37 12.40
N SER A 55 -3.98 3.72 13.04
CA SER A 55 -5.15 4.44 13.53
C SER A 55 -4.94 4.87 14.97
N ARG A 56 -4.78 6.19 15.19
CA ARG A 56 -4.74 6.77 16.55
C ARG A 56 -6.02 6.50 17.33
N THR A 57 -7.17 6.42 16.65
CA THR A 57 -8.47 6.17 17.27
C THR A 57 -8.56 4.77 17.89
N TYR A 58 -7.99 3.77 17.22
CA TYR A 58 -8.06 2.38 17.67
C TYR A 58 -6.76 1.87 18.29
N GLY A 59 -5.66 2.62 18.17
CA GLY A 59 -4.33 2.19 18.61
C GLY A 59 -3.81 0.97 17.85
N THR A 60 -4.29 0.74 16.62
CA THR A 60 -4.01 -0.47 15.83
C THR A 60 -3.45 -0.15 14.45
N TYR A 61 -2.63 -1.05 13.93
CA TYR A 61 -2.11 -1.03 12.57
C TYR A 61 -3.04 -1.78 11.61
N SER A 62 -3.32 -1.20 10.45
CA SER A 62 -4.15 -1.79 9.40
C SER A 62 -3.65 -1.40 8.01
N CYS A 63 -4.08 -2.13 6.98
CA CYS A 63 -3.77 -1.77 5.60
C CYS A 63 -4.72 -0.66 5.13
N CYS A 64 -4.20 0.40 4.53
CA CYS A 64 -5.02 1.47 3.97
C CYS A 64 -4.41 2.06 2.69
N GLY A 65 -5.21 2.79 1.91
CA GLY A 65 -4.76 3.51 0.72
C GLY A 65 -4.43 4.99 0.97
N ASP A 66 -4.64 5.47 2.21
CA ASP A 66 -4.45 6.86 2.59
C ASP A 66 -3.04 7.08 3.15
N ILE A 67 -2.17 7.68 2.34
CA ILE A 67 -0.77 7.95 2.71
C ILE A 67 -0.63 8.87 3.93
N THR A 68 -1.63 9.71 4.23
CA THR A 68 -1.59 10.61 5.39
C THR A 68 -1.65 9.86 6.71
N LYS A 69 -2.13 8.61 6.68
CA LYS A 69 -2.23 7.71 7.83
C LYS A 69 -1.13 6.65 7.85
N ARG A 70 -0.16 6.73 6.94
CA ARG A 70 0.95 5.80 6.82
C ARG A 70 1.72 5.75 8.15
N ALA A 71 1.93 4.54 8.64
CA ALA A 71 2.67 4.27 9.86
C ALA A 71 4.12 4.74 9.72
N GLU A 72 4.73 5.08 10.86
CA GLU A 72 6.12 5.52 10.87
C GLU A 72 7.08 4.41 10.43
N TYR A 73 8.32 4.78 10.11
CA TYR A 73 9.32 3.83 9.63
C TYR A 73 9.61 2.70 10.64
N HIS A 74 9.59 2.99 11.95
CA HIS A 74 9.90 2.02 12.99
C HIS A 74 8.82 0.93 13.16
N ASP A 75 7.60 1.23 12.73
CA ASP A 75 6.44 0.32 12.72
C ASP A 75 6.31 -0.49 11.44
N ARG A 76 7.23 -0.27 10.49
CA ARG A 76 7.31 -1.00 9.24
C ARG A 76 8.53 -1.91 9.25
N SER A 77 8.44 -3.01 8.52
CA SER A 77 9.54 -3.95 8.33
C SER A 77 9.94 -3.99 6.87
N ALA A 78 11.25 -4.05 6.61
CA ALA A 78 11.77 -4.28 5.26
C ALA A 78 11.48 -5.70 4.76
N PHE A 79 11.25 -6.64 5.68
CA PHE A 79 10.91 -8.02 5.37
C PHE A 79 9.53 -8.37 5.91
N CYS A 80 8.71 -9.02 5.08
CA CYS A 80 7.40 -9.54 5.43
C CYS A 80 7.28 -11.02 5.09
N LYS A 81 7.16 -11.88 6.10
CA LYS A 81 6.89 -13.30 5.86
C LYS A 81 5.50 -13.50 5.23
N ASP A 82 4.52 -12.71 5.67
CA ASP A 82 3.14 -12.77 5.19
C ASP A 82 2.98 -12.41 3.70
N TRP A 83 4.01 -11.82 3.09
CA TRP A 83 4.01 -11.56 1.64
C TRP A 83 3.78 -12.84 0.84
N PHE A 84 4.44 -13.94 1.24
CA PHE A 84 4.40 -15.23 0.53
C PHE A 84 3.08 -15.99 0.70
N THR A 85 2.28 -15.63 1.69
CA THR A 85 0.99 -16.27 1.99
C THR A 85 -0.20 -15.37 1.67
N PHE A 86 0.05 -14.14 1.21
CA PHE A 86 -0.99 -13.18 0.87
C PHE A 86 -1.70 -13.60 -0.42
N ARG A 87 -3.04 -13.69 -0.37
CA ARG A 87 -3.87 -14.25 -1.46
C ARG A 87 -3.69 -13.56 -2.81
N SER A 88 -3.36 -12.27 -2.83
CA SER A 88 -3.11 -11.52 -4.07
C SER A 88 -1.71 -11.73 -4.66
N ASN A 89 -0.82 -12.42 -3.93
CA ASN A 89 0.56 -12.71 -4.35
C ASN A 89 0.77 -14.20 -4.68
N LEU A 90 -0.29 -15.02 -4.56
CA LEU A 90 -0.34 -16.43 -4.97
C LEU A 90 -1.03 -16.53 -6.33
#